data_AF-A0A1J8QHK5-F1
#
_entry.id   AF-A0A1J8QHK5-F1
#
_cell.length_a   1.000
_cell.length_b   1.000
_cell.length_c   1.000
_cell.angle_alpha   90.00
_cell.angle_beta   90.00
_cell.angle_gamma   90.00
#
_symmetry.space_group_name_H-M   'P 1'
#
loop_
_entity.id
_entity.type
_entity.pdbx_description
1 polymer ?
#
loop_
_entity_poly.entity_id
_entity_poly.type
_entity_poly.pdbx_seq_one_letter_code
_entity_poly.pdbx_strand_id
1 'polypeptide(L)'
;MKIFSLSVVLAPPSGPSAVLSSTSDVSSFSFYQRGSVSEFLTFFTKTVAERTPQGQRQSVQENNYTAHVYNRGGAEQLAAIIITDQEYPVRPAFSLLTKLLDEFTAEVPQSSFANPLSISFPKIQTYIQKYQDPRQADTIMRVQQELDETKIVLHKTIESVLQRGEKLDNLVERSNALSTQSKMFYKTAKKAAHHESDPSSTTCIHPYTIPPHHLIFHLAQMPAHEAVIVAASRTPVGSLYGSLKTLTAPQLGAVALKHAFEKSNVDPAVVEEIYFGNVVQAGVGQSPARQVALAAGMKVTSDATTVNKVCASGMKCIMLAAQSIESGYKSAVVAGGMESMSNAPFLLPRTNPLFGKFETKDSVEVDGLWDAYNNFAMGNCAEACAEKYDVSRESLDEHAIESYKRAARAWQEGIFNSEIAPITIKGKKGDTVIKEDEEYKKVIFEKVPSLKSAFKQGGRITAANSSNLNDGASALILMSAEKAKELGLKPLAKVVSYADAGVEPIDFPMAPAVAVPEALKRANLTVDDIARFELNEAFSVVVRVAEKLLQLDPAKVNVDGQVFGAVALGHAIGNSGARIVVSLVHGLKSGEYGAAGICNGGGAASAIVIQKL
;
A
#
# COMPACT_ATOMS: atom_id res chain seq x y z
N MET A 1 17.14 -13.05 4.91
CA MET A 1 16.79 -14.38 4.37
C MET A 1 17.85 -15.42 4.72
N LYS A 2 17.52 -16.34 5.63
CA LYS A 2 18.43 -17.38 6.11
C LYS A 2 17.66 -18.63 6.51
N ILE A 3 18.12 -19.80 6.04
CA ILE A 3 17.74 -21.11 6.59
C ILE A 3 18.67 -21.43 7.77
N PHE A 4 18.09 -21.80 8.90
CA PHE A 4 18.81 -22.20 10.12
C PHE A 4 18.87 -23.71 10.30
N SER A 5 17.82 -24.43 9.94
CA SER A 5 17.81 -25.90 9.95
C SER A 5 16.83 -26.51 8.97
N LEU A 6 17.11 -27.74 8.59
CA LEU A 6 16.28 -28.58 7.73
C LEU A 6 16.26 -30.00 8.31
N SER A 7 15.08 -30.58 8.51
CA SER A 7 14.92 -31.86 9.18
C SER A 7 13.81 -32.72 8.58
N VAL A 8 14.02 -34.04 8.59
CA VAL A 8 13.01 -35.08 8.37
C VAL A 8 12.75 -35.79 9.70
N VAL A 9 11.48 -35.90 10.07
CA VAL A 9 11.02 -36.36 11.37
C VAL A 9 9.96 -37.43 11.20
N LEU A 10 10.06 -38.50 11.98
CA LEU A 10 8.98 -39.45 12.21
C LEU A 10 7.96 -38.82 13.17
N ALA A 11 6.74 -38.59 12.69
CA ALA A 11 5.65 -37.90 13.38
C ALA A 11 4.39 -38.78 13.44
N PRO A 12 4.33 -39.77 14.35
CA PRO A 12 3.17 -40.63 14.51
C PRO A 12 1.92 -39.83 14.98
N PRO A 13 0.69 -40.25 14.63
CA PRO A 13 -0.54 -39.54 15.02
C PRO A 13 -0.71 -39.40 16.55
N SER A 14 -0.16 -40.35 17.30
CA SER A 14 -0.17 -40.38 18.76
C SER A 14 1.13 -41.01 19.25
N GLY A 15 2.14 -40.18 19.55
CA GLY A 15 3.44 -40.64 20.06
C GLY A 15 4.53 -39.57 19.97
N PRO A 16 5.69 -39.80 20.60
CA PRO A 16 6.82 -38.87 20.52
C PRO A 16 7.43 -38.85 19.12
N SER A 17 7.82 -37.67 18.66
CA SER A 17 8.50 -37.51 17.38
C SER A 17 9.98 -37.88 17.46
N ALA A 18 10.51 -38.49 16.40
CA ALA A 18 11.92 -38.84 16.29
C ALA A 18 12.54 -38.18 15.05
N VAL A 19 13.64 -37.45 15.24
CA VAL A 19 14.39 -36.87 14.12
C VAL A 19 15.14 -37.99 13.41
N LEU A 20 14.85 -38.19 12.12
CA LEU A 20 15.45 -39.24 11.29
C LEU A 20 16.68 -38.73 10.54
N SER A 21 16.63 -37.48 10.08
CA SER A 21 17.76 -36.79 9.45
C SER A 21 17.63 -35.29 9.69
N SER A 22 18.72 -34.61 10.01
CA SER A 22 18.70 -33.17 10.26
C SER A 22 20.05 -32.53 9.95
N THR A 23 20.01 -31.29 9.50
CA THR A 23 21.17 -30.41 9.40
C THR A 23 20.81 -29.01 9.87
N SER A 24 21.81 -28.26 10.35
CA SER A 24 21.64 -26.89 10.82
C SER A 24 22.82 -26.01 10.42
N ASP A 25 22.54 -24.79 9.95
CA ASP A 25 23.54 -23.73 9.78
C ASP A 25 23.41 -22.68 10.89
N VAL A 26 24.18 -22.88 11.95
CA VAL A 26 24.30 -21.93 13.07
C VAL A 26 25.54 -21.03 12.95
N SER A 27 26.14 -20.92 11.76
CA SER A 27 27.38 -20.15 11.53
C SER A 27 27.26 -18.67 11.89
N SER A 28 26.05 -18.09 11.73
CA SER A 28 25.73 -16.69 12.05
C SER A 28 25.69 -16.40 13.55
N PHE A 29 25.67 -17.43 14.40
CA PHE A 29 25.70 -17.26 15.85
C PHE A 29 27.14 -17.32 16.36
N SER A 30 27.40 -16.55 17.43
CA SER A 30 28.71 -16.59 18.09
C SER A 30 29.06 -18.00 18.55
N PHE A 31 30.35 -18.32 18.58
CA PHE A 31 30.85 -19.66 18.95
C PHE A 31 30.22 -20.19 20.24
N TYR A 32 30.05 -19.32 21.25
CA TYR A 32 29.47 -19.66 22.55
C TYR A 32 27.95 -19.91 22.54
N GLN A 33 27.23 -19.46 21.51
CA GLN A 33 25.77 -19.61 21.40
C GLN A 33 25.35 -20.81 20.54
N ARG A 34 26.24 -21.31 19.66
CA ARG A 34 25.94 -22.35 18.66
C ARG A 34 25.35 -23.62 19.27
N GLY A 35 25.88 -24.07 20.42
CA GLY A 35 25.36 -25.25 21.12
C GLY A 35 23.91 -25.07 21.56
N SER A 36 23.61 -23.96 22.23
CA SER A 36 22.26 -23.66 22.72
C SER A 36 21.25 -23.42 21.61
N VAL A 37 21.66 -22.77 20.52
CA VAL A 37 20.79 -22.59 19.35
C VAL A 37 20.48 -23.94 18.69
N SER A 38 21.47 -24.83 18.55
CA SER A 38 21.25 -26.16 17.97
C SER A 38 20.29 -27.02 18.79
N GLU A 39 20.42 -26.99 20.12
CA GLU A 39 19.48 -27.65 21.04
C GLU A 39 18.06 -27.08 20.90
N PHE A 40 17.94 -25.75 20.81
CA PHE A 40 16.65 -25.08 20.63
C PHE A 40 16.00 -25.42 19.28
N LEU A 41 16.75 -25.37 18.17
CA LEU A 41 16.24 -25.72 16.84
C LEU A 41 15.72 -27.15 16.82
N THR A 42 16.45 -28.09 17.44
CA THR A 42 16.02 -29.49 17.54
C THR A 42 14.74 -29.64 18.36
N PHE A 43 14.65 -28.94 19.49
CA PHE A 43 13.44 -28.93 20.32
C PHE A 43 12.24 -28.32 19.58
N PHE A 44 12.45 -27.20 18.88
CA PHE A 44 11.42 -26.51 18.11
C PHE A 44 10.90 -27.37 16.96
N THR A 45 11.80 -28.01 16.20
CA THR A 45 11.48 -28.98 15.15
C THR A 45 10.55 -30.08 15.66
N LYS A 46 10.89 -30.73 16.78
CA LYS A 46 10.07 -31.82 17.36
C LYS A 46 8.70 -31.31 17.82
N THR A 47 8.69 -30.18 18.52
CA THR A 47 7.46 -29.58 19.05
C THR A 47 6.49 -29.22 17.93
N VAL A 48 6.99 -28.62 16.85
CA VAL A 48 6.15 -28.26 15.69
C VAL A 48 5.66 -29.51 14.96
N ALA A 49 6.53 -30.51 14.75
CA ALA A 49 6.15 -31.77 14.10
C ALA A 49 5.03 -32.52 14.84
N GLU A 50 5.09 -32.59 16.17
CA GLU A 50 4.08 -33.28 17.01
C GLU A 50 2.72 -32.58 17.03
N ARG A 51 2.70 -31.27 16.76
CA ARG A 51 1.50 -30.44 16.90
C ARG A 51 0.86 -30.07 15.57
N THR A 52 1.53 -30.34 14.45
CA THR A 52 0.95 -30.21 13.12
C THR A 52 0.21 -31.49 12.74
N PRO A 53 -1.11 -31.44 12.47
CA PRO A 53 -1.88 -32.62 12.07
C PRO A 53 -1.37 -33.22 10.75
N GLN A 54 -1.59 -34.53 10.59
CA GLN A 54 -1.25 -35.23 9.35
C GLN A 54 -2.00 -34.66 8.14
N GLY A 55 -1.31 -34.60 7.00
CA GLY A 55 -1.81 -34.02 5.75
C GLY A 55 -1.75 -32.49 5.70
N GLN A 56 -1.20 -31.81 6.71
CA GLN A 56 -1.20 -30.35 6.78
C GLN A 56 0.17 -29.71 6.51
N ARG A 57 0.10 -28.52 5.90
CA ARG A 57 1.20 -27.57 5.73
C ARG A 57 0.95 -26.39 6.66
N GLN A 58 1.88 -26.07 7.56
CA GLN A 58 1.74 -24.97 8.51
C GLN A 58 3.02 -24.14 8.64
N SER A 59 2.86 -22.85 8.93
CA SER A 59 3.97 -21.96 9.29
C SER A 59 3.79 -21.51 10.73
N VAL A 60 4.74 -21.86 11.59
CA VAL A 60 4.70 -21.56 13.02
C VAL A 60 5.79 -20.53 13.34
N GLN A 61 5.38 -19.35 13.78
CA GLN A 61 6.30 -18.26 14.12
C GLN A 61 6.60 -18.25 15.62
N GLU A 62 7.88 -18.10 15.96
CA GLU A 62 8.37 -17.92 17.32
C GLU A 62 9.58 -16.96 17.33
N ASN A 63 9.39 -15.75 17.86
CA ASN A 63 10.37 -14.66 17.83
C ASN A 63 10.92 -14.44 16.40
N ASN A 64 12.25 -14.51 16.23
CA ASN A 64 12.94 -14.31 14.94
C ASN A 64 12.98 -15.56 14.05
N TYR A 65 12.32 -16.65 14.46
CA TYR A 65 12.32 -17.92 13.72
C TYR A 65 10.93 -18.23 13.17
N THR A 66 10.89 -18.74 11.94
CA THR A 66 9.68 -19.32 11.35
C THR A 66 9.95 -20.78 11.02
N ALA A 67 9.16 -21.69 11.57
CA ALA A 67 9.17 -23.10 11.18
C ALA A 67 8.08 -23.36 10.15
N HIS A 68 8.46 -23.71 8.92
CA HIS A 68 7.54 -24.27 7.95
C HIS A 68 7.56 -25.78 8.08
N VAL A 69 6.39 -26.40 8.21
CA VAL A 69 6.23 -27.83 8.43
C VAL A 69 5.23 -28.40 7.45
N TYR A 70 5.63 -29.47 6.76
CA TYR A 70 4.73 -30.31 5.99
C TYR A 70 4.69 -31.68 6.66
N ASN A 71 3.59 -31.95 7.37
CA ASN A 71 3.31 -33.28 7.90
C ASN A 71 2.56 -34.06 6.84
N ARG A 72 3.29 -34.83 6.02
CA ARG A 72 2.70 -35.65 4.94
C ARG A 72 1.81 -36.76 5.50
N GLY A 73 2.13 -37.26 6.70
CA GLY A 73 1.38 -38.35 7.32
C GLY A 73 1.41 -39.63 6.48
N GLY A 74 0.29 -40.35 6.43
CA GLY A 74 0.15 -41.58 5.65
C GLY A 74 0.84 -42.80 6.29
N ALA A 75 1.11 -43.83 5.47
CA ALA A 75 1.71 -45.09 5.93
C ALA A 75 3.12 -44.92 6.53
N GLU A 76 3.84 -43.89 6.08
CA GLU A 76 5.24 -43.61 6.45
C GLU A 76 5.35 -42.68 7.68
N GLN A 77 4.28 -41.95 8.01
CA GLN A 77 4.20 -41.05 9.16
C GLN A 77 5.33 -40.01 9.21
N LEU A 78 5.70 -39.45 8.05
CA LEU A 78 6.81 -38.51 7.93
C LEU A 78 6.34 -37.05 7.92
N ALA A 79 7.14 -36.20 8.55
CA ALA A 79 7.05 -34.75 8.47
C ALA A 79 8.42 -34.16 8.10
N ALA A 80 8.42 -33.12 7.27
CA ALA A 80 9.61 -32.32 7.00
C ALA A 80 9.42 -30.91 7.55
N ILE A 81 10.49 -30.37 8.14
CA ILE A 81 10.49 -29.07 8.80
C ILE A 81 11.72 -28.29 8.33
N ILE A 82 11.51 -27.02 8.00
CA ILE A 82 12.56 -26.04 7.71
C ILE A 82 12.37 -24.86 8.65
N ILE A 83 13.43 -24.47 9.35
CA ILE A 83 13.43 -23.28 10.23
C ILE A 83 14.22 -22.19 9.52
N THR A 84 13.59 -21.03 9.34
CA THR A 84 14.14 -19.88 8.63
C THR A 84 14.01 -18.60 9.45
N ASP A 85 14.62 -17.51 8.99
CA ASP A 85 14.23 -16.17 9.41
C ASP A 85 12.86 -15.80 8.82
N GLN A 86 12.28 -14.69 9.29
CA GLN A 86 10.95 -14.23 8.88
C GLN A 86 10.89 -13.75 7.42
N GLU A 87 12.04 -13.47 6.81
CA GLU A 87 12.11 -12.96 5.44
C GLU A 87 12.12 -14.08 4.38
N TYR A 88 12.39 -15.34 4.77
CA TYR A 88 12.48 -16.44 3.80
C TYR A 88 11.10 -16.75 3.17
N PRO A 89 10.97 -16.82 1.83
CA PRO A 89 9.66 -16.97 1.21
C PRO A 89 9.01 -18.35 1.45
N VAL A 90 7.73 -18.34 1.81
CA VAL A 90 6.93 -19.51 2.18
C VAL A 90 6.85 -20.57 1.07
N ARG A 91 6.71 -20.14 -0.19
CA ARG A 91 6.54 -21.06 -1.34
C ARG A 91 7.81 -21.90 -1.61
N PRO A 92 9.02 -21.32 -1.76
CA PRO A 92 10.28 -22.05 -1.77
C PRO A 92 10.47 -23.02 -0.59
N ALA A 93 10.07 -22.61 0.62
CA ALA A 93 10.16 -23.46 1.80
C ALA A 93 9.33 -24.75 1.62
N PHE A 94 8.04 -24.66 1.30
CA PHE A 94 7.19 -25.86 1.12
C PHE A 94 7.57 -26.70 -0.11
N SER A 95 8.05 -26.07 -1.17
CA SER A 95 8.59 -26.78 -2.35
C SER A 95 9.77 -27.66 -1.95
N LEU A 96 10.72 -27.10 -1.18
CA LEU A 96 11.85 -27.85 -0.65
C LEU A 96 11.41 -28.99 0.28
N LEU A 97 10.44 -28.75 1.18
CA LEU A 97 9.94 -29.79 2.08
C LEU A 97 9.31 -30.97 1.33
N THR A 98 8.55 -30.70 0.28
CA THR A 98 7.92 -31.73 -0.56
C THR A 98 9.01 -32.59 -1.21
N LYS A 99 9.95 -31.95 -1.89
CA LYS A 99 11.08 -32.62 -2.55
C LYS A 99 11.93 -33.43 -1.56
N LEU A 100 12.18 -32.88 -0.37
CA LEU A 100 12.96 -33.55 0.66
C LEU A 100 12.29 -34.85 1.10
N LEU A 101 10.98 -34.85 1.30
CA LEU A 101 10.23 -36.06 1.67
C LEU A 101 10.20 -37.09 0.54
N ASP A 102 10.01 -36.67 -0.70
CA ASP A 102 10.00 -37.58 -1.86
C ASP A 102 11.34 -38.29 -2.04
N GLU A 103 12.46 -37.56 -1.95
CA GLU A 103 13.78 -38.17 -2.09
C GLU A 103 14.18 -39.00 -0.86
N PHE A 104 13.81 -38.56 0.34
CA PHE A 104 14.08 -39.33 1.55
C PHE A 104 13.39 -40.69 1.53
N THR A 105 12.12 -40.72 1.09
CA THR A 105 11.33 -41.94 0.98
C THR A 105 11.86 -42.89 -0.11
N ALA A 106 12.40 -42.32 -1.20
CA ALA A 106 13.03 -43.11 -2.26
C ALA A 106 14.34 -43.78 -1.84
N GLU A 107 15.10 -43.18 -0.91
CA GLU A 107 16.44 -43.65 -0.53
C GLU A 107 16.52 -44.35 0.82
N VAL A 108 15.58 -44.09 1.74
CA VAL A 108 15.60 -44.61 3.10
C VAL A 108 14.42 -45.56 3.33
N PRO A 109 14.66 -46.88 3.45
CA PRO A 109 13.60 -47.84 3.72
C PRO A 109 12.92 -47.59 5.07
N GLN A 110 11.59 -47.73 5.11
CA GLN A 110 10.78 -47.54 6.32
C GLN A 110 11.21 -48.44 7.49
N SER A 111 11.73 -49.65 7.20
CA SER A 111 12.27 -50.56 8.22
C SER A 111 13.41 -49.95 9.04
N SER A 112 14.14 -48.98 8.48
CA SER A 112 15.26 -48.30 9.12
C SER A 112 14.82 -47.25 10.14
N PHE A 113 13.54 -46.84 10.13
CA PHE A 113 13.02 -45.80 11.04
C PHE A 113 13.02 -46.25 12.51
N ALA A 114 13.05 -47.56 12.76
CA ALA A 114 13.18 -48.12 14.11
C ALA A 114 14.53 -47.81 14.78
N ASN A 115 15.57 -47.49 13.99
CA ASN A 115 16.87 -47.07 14.50
C ASN A 115 17.37 -45.79 13.79
N PRO A 116 16.90 -44.60 14.19
CA PRO A 116 17.24 -43.34 13.53
C PRO A 116 18.74 -43.07 13.41
N LEU A 117 19.56 -43.59 14.34
CA LEU A 117 21.02 -43.41 14.33
C LEU A 117 21.71 -44.15 13.17
N SER A 118 21.04 -45.11 12.55
CA SER A 118 21.56 -45.87 11.40
C SER A 118 21.22 -45.26 10.03
N ILE A 119 20.40 -44.20 10.02
CA ILE A 119 19.95 -43.55 8.78
C ILE A 119 21.03 -42.59 8.29
N SER A 120 21.44 -42.75 7.04
CA SER A 120 22.34 -41.82 6.35
C SER A 120 21.61 -41.20 5.16
N PHE A 121 21.47 -39.88 5.17
CA PHE A 121 20.86 -39.12 4.07
C PHE A 121 21.66 -37.83 3.81
N PRO A 122 22.84 -37.92 3.16
CA PRO A 122 23.79 -36.81 3.05
C PRO A 122 23.27 -35.65 2.20
N LYS A 123 22.29 -35.88 1.32
CA LYS A 123 21.69 -34.86 0.44
C LYS A 123 21.08 -33.69 1.19
N ILE A 124 20.61 -33.91 2.43
CA ILE A 124 20.03 -32.84 3.26
C ILE A 124 21.03 -31.69 3.49
N GLN A 125 22.33 -31.99 3.59
CA GLN A 125 23.40 -31.02 3.74
C GLN A 125 23.59 -30.17 2.46
N THR A 126 23.45 -30.80 1.29
CA THR A 126 23.49 -30.09 0.01
C THR A 126 22.26 -29.19 -0.14
N TYR A 127 21.10 -29.62 0.36
CA TYR A 127 19.87 -28.84 0.28
C TYR A 127 19.87 -27.58 1.11
N ILE A 128 20.35 -27.63 2.36
CA ILE A 128 20.44 -26.41 3.17
C ILE A 128 21.37 -25.36 2.52
N GLN A 129 22.47 -25.79 1.88
CA GLN A 129 23.38 -24.87 1.18
C GLN A 129 22.80 -24.33 -0.11
N LYS A 130 22.21 -25.20 -0.95
CA LYS A 130 21.68 -24.82 -2.27
C LYS A 130 20.48 -23.89 -2.15
N TYR A 131 19.58 -24.16 -1.21
CA TYR A 131 18.33 -23.41 -1.05
C TYR A 131 18.46 -22.19 -0.13
N GLN A 132 19.69 -21.88 0.31
CA GLN A 132 19.99 -20.64 1.03
C GLN A 132 19.65 -19.40 0.19
N ASP A 133 19.77 -19.49 -1.14
CA ASP A 133 19.23 -18.52 -2.11
C ASP A 133 17.86 -19.02 -2.62
N PRO A 134 16.74 -18.38 -2.24
CA PRO A 134 15.40 -18.81 -2.64
C PRO A 134 15.19 -18.89 -4.16
N ARG A 135 15.93 -18.11 -4.95
CA ARG A 135 15.83 -18.10 -6.42
C ARG A 135 16.29 -19.42 -7.05
N GLN A 136 17.10 -20.21 -6.35
CA GLN A 136 17.50 -21.55 -6.81
C GLN A 136 16.39 -22.59 -6.64
N ALA A 137 15.34 -22.28 -5.87
CA ALA A 137 14.12 -23.08 -5.83
C ALA A 137 13.29 -22.92 -7.12
N ASP A 138 13.41 -21.78 -7.81
CA ASP A 138 12.62 -21.44 -9.00
C ASP A 138 13.02 -22.23 -10.26
N THR A 139 14.22 -22.81 -10.32
CA THR A 139 14.66 -23.63 -11.48
C THR A 139 13.79 -24.89 -11.68
N ILE A 140 13.01 -25.30 -10.67
CA ILE A 140 12.05 -26.40 -10.74
C ILE A 140 10.63 -25.92 -11.10
N MET A 141 10.33 -24.63 -10.97
CA MET A 141 8.99 -24.07 -11.24
C MET A 141 8.63 -23.98 -12.74
N ARG A 142 9.53 -24.33 -13.67
CA ARG A 142 9.24 -24.30 -15.11
C ARG A 142 8.46 -25.50 -15.65
N VAL A 143 8.27 -26.58 -14.88
CA VAL A 143 7.66 -27.83 -15.42
C VAL A 143 6.48 -28.38 -14.61
N GLN A 144 6.15 -27.87 -13.42
CA GLN A 144 4.94 -28.30 -12.71
C GLN A 144 4.08 -27.10 -12.33
N GLN A 145 3.34 -26.65 -13.33
CA GLN A 145 2.17 -25.78 -13.20
C GLN A 145 0.93 -26.64 -12.88
N GLU A 146 1.07 -27.58 -11.94
CA GLU A 146 -0.05 -28.34 -11.39
C GLU A 146 -0.43 -27.72 -10.04
N LEU A 147 -1.52 -26.96 -10.06
CA LEU A 147 -2.64 -26.91 -9.10
C LEU A 147 -2.46 -27.46 -7.67
N ASP A 148 -1.32 -27.27 -7.02
CA ASP A 148 -1.23 -27.35 -5.56
C ASP A 148 -1.59 -25.98 -5.02
N GLU A 149 -2.90 -25.80 -4.85
CA GLU A 149 -3.47 -24.71 -4.10
C GLU A 149 -2.61 -24.47 -2.86
N THR A 150 -2.15 -23.22 -2.70
CA THR A 150 -1.77 -22.66 -1.41
C THR A 150 -3.03 -22.55 -0.53
N LYS A 151 -3.87 -23.60 -0.50
CA LYS A 151 -5.03 -23.71 0.36
C LYS A 151 -4.47 -23.99 1.74
N ILE A 152 -4.53 -22.93 2.54
CA ILE A 152 -4.38 -22.94 3.98
C ILE A 152 -2.96 -23.27 4.45
N VAL A 153 -1.99 -22.42 4.09
CA VAL A 153 -0.85 -22.22 5.00
C VAL A 153 -1.36 -21.38 6.17
N LEU A 154 -1.81 -22.07 7.22
CA LEU A 154 -2.19 -21.45 8.48
C LEU A 154 -0.93 -20.85 9.11
N HIS A 155 -0.84 -19.52 9.09
CA HIS A 155 0.14 -18.79 9.89
C HIS A 155 -0.37 -18.79 11.32
N LYS A 156 0.37 -19.45 12.19
CA LYS A 156 0.02 -19.63 13.59
C LYS A 156 1.16 -19.14 14.46
N THR A 157 0.82 -18.47 15.55
CA THR A 157 1.78 -18.29 16.65
C THR A 157 1.99 -19.65 17.31
N ILE A 158 3.16 -19.90 17.91
CA ILE A 158 3.38 -21.14 18.64
C ILE A 158 2.29 -21.39 19.69
N GLU A 159 1.81 -20.34 20.36
CA GLU A 159 0.75 -20.42 21.38
C GLU A 159 -0.56 -20.98 20.82
N SER A 160 -0.89 -20.67 19.57
CA SER A 160 -2.11 -21.18 18.89
C SER A 160 -1.99 -22.64 18.43
N VAL A 161 -0.76 -23.18 18.44
CA VAL A 161 -0.46 -24.59 18.13
C VAL A 161 -0.35 -25.43 19.42
N LEU A 162 -0.15 -24.77 20.57
CA LEU A 162 -0.14 -25.38 21.89
C LEU A 162 -1.56 -25.58 22.44
N GLN A 163 -1.74 -26.55 23.36
CA GLN A 163 -3.04 -26.80 23.98
C GLN A 163 -3.43 -25.66 24.94
N ARG A 164 -4.74 -25.45 25.17
CA ARG A 164 -5.24 -24.39 26.06
C ARG A 164 -4.56 -24.48 27.44
N GLY A 165 -3.84 -23.42 27.80
CA GLY A 165 -3.14 -23.30 29.09
C GLY A 165 -1.68 -23.79 29.10
N GLU A 166 -1.18 -24.39 28.01
CA GLU A 166 0.21 -24.82 27.88
C GLU A 166 1.04 -23.72 27.20
N LYS A 167 1.92 -23.04 27.95
CA LYS A 167 2.85 -22.03 27.41
C LYS A 167 4.17 -22.70 26.99
N LEU A 168 4.79 -22.21 25.91
CA LEU A 168 6.11 -22.69 25.46
C LEU A 168 7.16 -22.61 26.56
N ASP A 169 7.10 -21.56 27.39
CA ASP A 169 8.00 -21.39 28.54
C ASP A 169 7.91 -22.58 29.53
N ASN A 170 6.70 -23.09 29.77
CA ASN A 170 6.49 -24.25 30.64
C ASN A 170 7.08 -25.52 30.02
N LEU A 171 7.03 -25.67 28.69
CA LEU A 171 7.65 -26.78 27.97
C LEU A 171 9.17 -26.69 27.99
N VAL A 172 9.73 -25.50 27.78
CA VAL A 172 11.18 -25.25 27.85
C VAL A 172 11.71 -25.55 29.25
N GLU A 173 11.00 -25.14 30.31
CA GLU A 173 11.40 -25.41 31.69
C GLU A 173 11.39 -26.89 32.04
N ARG A 174 10.36 -27.63 31.58
CA ARG A 174 10.20 -29.07 31.83
C ARG A 174 11.00 -29.97 30.89
N SER A 175 11.56 -29.43 29.80
CA SER A 175 12.29 -30.20 28.81
C SER A 175 13.61 -30.75 29.36
N ASN A 176 13.81 -32.06 29.22
CA ASN A 176 15.10 -32.73 29.45
C ASN A 176 16.02 -32.65 28.21
N ALA A 177 15.51 -32.14 27.08
CA ALA A 177 16.26 -32.01 25.83
C ALA A 177 17.05 -30.70 25.71
N LEU A 178 16.90 -29.78 26.68
CA LEU A 178 17.60 -28.51 26.73
C LEU A 178 18.50 -28.46 27.97
N SER A 179 19.78 -28.12 27.77
CA SER A 179 20.70 -27.89 28.89
C SER A 179 20.32 -26.66 29.71
N THR A 180 20.82 -26.57 30.95
CA THR A 180 20.60 -25.39 31.83
C THR A 180 21.04 -24.10 31.15
N GLN A 181 22.14 -24.16 30.39
CA GLN A 181 22.66 -23.03 29.61
C GLN A 181 21.69 -22.62 28.49
N SER A 182 21.10 -23.58 27.76
CA SER A 182 20.12 -23.32 26.70
C SER A 182 18.80 -22.75 27.23
N LYS A 183 18.33 -23.23 28.38
CA LYS A 183 17.17 -22.66 29.08
C LYS A 183 17.41 -21.20 29.47
N MET A 184 18.61 -20.88 29.97
CA MET A 184 19.00 -19.51 30.32
C MET A 184 19.16 -18.60 29.08
N PHE A 185 19.70 -19.15 27.99
CA PHE A 185 19.82 -18.45 26.71
C PHE A 185 18.43 -18.06 26.16
N TYR A 186 17.50 -19.02 26.11
CA TYR A 186 16.12 -18.77 25.67
C TYR A 186 15.44 -17.67 26.50
N LYS A 187 15.56 -17.71 27.84
CA LYS A 187 15.00 -16.67 28.72
C LYS A 187 15.62 -15.29 28.47
N THR A 188 16.93 -15.23 28.19
CA THR A 188 17.64 -13.97 27.91
C THR A 188 17.25 -13.38 26.56
N ALA A 189 17.15 -14.23 25.53
CA ALA A 189 16.71 -13.82 24.19
C ALA A 189 15.27 -13.27 24.20
N LYS A 190 14.37 -13.90 24.97
CA LYS A 190 13.00 -13.43 25.15
C LYS A 190 12.92 -12.09 25.89
N LYS A 191 13.74 -11.87 26.93
CA LYS A 191 13.81 -10.58 27.65
C LYS A 191 14.31 -9.43 26.77
N ALA A 192 15.20 -9.70 25.81
CA ALA A 192 15.65 -8.71 24.84
C ALA A 192 14.56 -8.34 23.82
N ALA A 193 13.62 -9.25 23.54
CA ALA A 193 12.48 -9.03 22.64
C ALA A 193 11.26 -8.37 23.34
N HIS A 194 11.08 -8.55 24.66
CA HIS A 194 9.93 -8.03 25.44
C HIS A 194 10.08 -6.59 25.95
N HIS A 195 11.01 -5.78 25.42
CA HIS A 195 11.08 -4.36 25.77
C HIS A 195 10.05 -3.49 25.04
N GLU A 196 9.19 -4.09 24.20
CA GLU A 196 8.06 -3.46 23.54
C GLU A 196 6.77 -4.24 23.82
N SER A 197 5.75 -3.51 24.29
CA SER A 197 4.33 -3.88 24.46
C SER A 197 3.91 -4.67 25.72
N ASP A 198 3.16 -3.97 26.58
CA ASP A 198 2.25 -4.52 27.60
C ASP A 198 0.83 -4.02 27.28
N PRO A 199 -0.18 -4.90 27.19
CA PRO A 199 -1.55 -4.50 27.44
C PRO A 199 -2.24 -5.44 28.44
N SER A 200 -2.76 -4.84 29.50
CA SER A 200 -3.68 -5.50 30.44
C SER A 200 -5.14 -5.22 30.08
N SER A 201 -5.95 -6.26 30.31
CA SER A 201 -7.41 -6.30 30.44
C SER A 201 -8.27 -6.37 29.17
N THR A 202 -8.80 -7.57 28.89
CA THR A 202 -10.24 -7.72 28.63
C THR A 202 -10.71 -9.12 29.04
N THR A 203 -11.76 -9.14 29.86
CA THR A 203 -12.59 -10.29 30.24
C THR A 203 -13.42 -10.77 29.04
N CYS A 204 -13.41 -12.08 28.73
CA CYS A 204 -14.30 -12.67 27.73
C CYS A 204 -15.34 -13.61 28.37
N ILE A 205 -16.58 -13.42 27.91
CA ILE A 205 -17.81 -14.13 28.23
C ILE A 205 -17.94 -15.34 27.26
N HIS A 206 -18.75 -16.33 27.66
CA HIS A 206 -18.99 -17.67 27.09
C HIS A 206 -19.14 -17.84 25.56
N PRO A 207 -18.86 -19.07 25.03
CA PRO A 207 -19.04 -19.42 23.63
C PRO A 207 -20.46 -19.94 23.30
N TYR A 208 -20.99 -19.53 22.15
CA TYR A 208 -22.10 -20.21 21.47
C TYR A 208 -21.55 -21.23 20.46
N THR A 209 -22.14 -22.42 20.45
CA THR A 209 -21.94 -23.52 19.51
C THR A 209 -22.85 -23.36 18.28
N ILE A 210 -22.34 -23.65 17.08
CA ILE A 210 -23.15 -23.86 15.85
C ILE A 210 -22.60 -25.12 15.12
N PRO A 211 -23.46 -26.05 14.66
CA PRO A 211 -23.05 -27.26 13.93
C PRO A 211 -22.98 -27.05 12.40
N PRO A 212 -22.41 -28.00 11.63
CA PRO A 212 -22.13 -27.81 10.21
C PRO A 212 -23.30 -28.26 9.33
N HIS A 213 -23.72 -27.42 8.39
CA HIS A 213 -24.42 -27.89 7.19
C HIS A 213 -23.83 -27.23 5.95
N HIS A 214 -23.52 -28.09 4.99
CA HIS A 214 -23.05 -27.79 3.64
C HIS A 214 -23.94 -26.77 2.94
N LEU A 215 -23.35 -25.67 2.46
CA LEU A 215 -23.84 -24.93 1.31
C LEU A 215 -22.64 -24.44 0.51
N ILE A 216 -22.59 -24.83 -0.77
CA ILE A 216 -21.69 -24.25 -1.77
C ILE A 216 -22.09 -22.77 -1.90
N PHE A 217 -21.30 -21.87 -1.33
CA PHE A 217 -21.43 -20.44 -1.56
C PHE A 217 -20.25 -19.96 -2.39
N HIS A 218 -20.53 -19.61 -3.64
CA HIS A 218 -19.80 -18.58 -4.37
C HIS A 218 -20.11 -17.22 -3.71
N LEU A 219 -19.66 -17.01 -2.47
CA LEU A 219 -19.61 -15.68 -1.88
C LEU A 219 -18.28 -15.08 -2.32
N ALA A 220 -18.32 -14.21 -3.32
CA ALA A 220 -17.42 -13.07 -3.30
C ALA A 220 -17.53 -12.49 -1.89
N GLN A 221 -16.44 -12.58 -1.10
CA GLN A 221 -16.42 -12.06 0.26
C GLN A 221 -16.73 -10.57 0.17
N MET A 222 -17.99 -10.20 0.42
CA MET A 222 -18.34 -8.81 0.61
C MET A 222 -17.55 -8.32 1.83
N PRO A 223 -16.95 -7.11 1.77
CA PRO A 223 -16.26 -6.57 2.93
C PRO A 223 -17.23 -6.55 4.12
N ALA A 224 -16.71 -6.84 5.32
CA ALA A 224 -17.53 -6.92 6.53
C ALA A 224 -18.23 -5.58 6.83
N HIS A 225 -17.65 -4.47 6.33
CA HIS A 225 -18.18 -3.12 6.44
C HIS A 225 -18.06 -2.38 5.09
N GLU A 226 -19.08 -1.61 4.73
CA GLU A 226 -19.03 -0.76 3.55
C GLU A 226 -18.41 0.60 3.90
N ALA A 227 -17.34 1.00 3.20
CA ALA A 227 -16.74 2.32 3.34
C ALA A 227 -17.51 3.38 2.53
N VAL A 228 -18.04 4.39 3.21
CA VAL A 228 -18.79 5.49 2.61
C VAL A 228 -18.13 6.84 2.89
N ILE A 229 -18.20 7.75 1.92
CA ILE A 229 -17.72 9.12 2.01
C ILE A 229 -18.87 9.99 2.51
N VAL A 230 -18.72 10.61 3.68
CA VAL A 230 -19.74 11.51 4.27
C VAL A 230 -19.43 12.99 4.06
N ALA A 231 -18.18 13.32 3.73
CA ALA A 231 -17.75 14.68 3.41
C ALA A 231 -16.61 14.65 2.39
N ALA A 232 -16.57 15.65 1.50
CA ALA A 232 -15.50 15.86 0.53
C ALA A 232 -15.33 17.36 0.28
N SER A 233 -14.12 17.87 0.51
CA SER A 233 -13.80 19.30 0.50
C SER A 233 -12.38 19.51 -0.01
N ARG A 234 -12.11 20.62 -0.68
CA ARG A 234 -10.76 21.01 -1.10
C ARG A 234 -10.54 22.50 -1.00
N THR A 235 -9.29 22.92 -0.85
CA THR A 235 -8.93 24.32 -1.06
C THR A 235 -9.01 24.67 -2.55
N PRO A 236 -9.02 25.97 -2.90
CA PRO A 236 -8.54 26.40 -4.20
C PRO A 236 -7.13 25.87 -4.47
N VAL A 237 -6.79 25.74 -5.74
CA VAL A 237 -5.44 25.43 -6.22
C VAL A 237 -4.74 26.74 -6.57
N GLY A 238 -3.66 27.02 -5.86
CA GLY A 238 -2.82 28.20 -6.09
C GLY A 238 -1.69 27.88 -7.07
N SER A 239 -1.29 28.86 -7.87
CA SER A 239 -0.09 28.74 -8.70
C SER A 239 1.19 28.79 -7.86
N LEU A 240 2.30 28.28 -8.39
CA LEU A 240 3.62 28.47 -7.78
C LEU A 240 3.90 29.95 -7.49
N TYR A 241 4.25 30.24 -6.24
CA TYR A 241 4.44 31.59 -5.69
C TYR A 241 3.24 32.55 -5.89
N GLY A 242 2.05 31.98 -6.09
CA GLY A 242 0.80 32.67 -6.31
C GLY A 242 0.08 32.99 -5.01
N SER A 243 -1.24 32.81 -5.05
CA SER A 243 -2.17 33.23 -4.00
C SER A 243 -2.01 32.49 -2.68
N LEU A 244 -1.57 31.23 -2.68
CA LEU A 244 -1.47 30.37 -1.49
C LEU A 244 -0.06 30.28 -0.87
N LYS A 245 0.93 30.96 -1.44
CA LYS A 245 2.35 30.81 -1.06
C LYS A 245 2.71 31.09 0.39
N THR A 246 1.85 31.76 1.16
CA THR A 246 2.11 32.08 2.57
C THR A 246 1.67 30.97 3.51
N LEU A 247 1.06 29.89 2.99
CA LEU A 247 0.55 28.77 3.75
C LEU A 247 1.36 27.51 3.50
N THR A 248 1.70 26.83 4.59
CA THR A 248 2.34 25.51 4.53
C THR A 248 1.33 24.43 4.12
N ALA A 249 1.82 23.28 3.63
CA ALA A 249 0.94 22.18 3.24
C ALA A 249 -0.01 21.74 4.37
N PRO A 250 0.43 21.59 5.65
CA PRO A 250 -0.49 21.30 6.76
C PRO A 250 -1.54 22.36 7.03
N GLN A 251 -1.22 23.65 6.82
CA GLN A 251 -2.21 24.72 6.98
C GLN A 251 -3.30 24.63 5.90
N LEU A 252 -2.93 24.32 4.66
CA LEU A 252 -3.88 24.06 3.57
C LEU A 252 -4.74 22.84 3.89
N GLY A 253 -4.13 21.74 4.33
CA GLY A 253 -4.83 20.52 4.76
C GLY A 253 -5.84 20.78 5.89
N ALA A 254 -5.46 21.58 6.88
CA ALA A 254 -6.33 21.95 7.99
C ALA A 254 -7.54 22.76 7.51
N VAL A 255 -7.39 23.66 6.54
CA VAL A 255 -8.53 24.40 5.96
C VAL A 255 -9.49 23.45 5.25
N ALA A 256 -8.98 22.57 4.38
CA ALA A 256 -9.82 21.60 3.66
C ALA A 256 -10.61 20.71 4.63
N LEU A 257 -9.95 20.20 5.68
CA LEU A 257 -10.56 19.31 6.68
C LEU A 257 -11.56 20.02 7.59
N LYS A 258 -11.27 21.24 8.07
CA LYS A 258 -12.25 22.02 8.84
C LYS A 258 -13.54 22.25 8.05
N HIS A 259 -13.41 22.64 6.80
CA HIS A 259 -14.57 22.84 5.94
C HIS A 259 -15.32 21.53 5.68
N ALA A 260 -14.63 20.39 5.60
CA ALA A 260 -15.28 19.07 5.51
C ALA A 260 -16.10 18.74 6.77
N PHE A 261 -15.57 19.01 7.97
CA PHE A 261 -16.30 18.86 9.23
C PHE A 261 -17.52 19.78 9.28
N GLU A 262 -17.34 21.06 8.97
CA GLU A 262 -18.41 22.06 8.97
C GLU A 262 -19.55 21.70 8.01
N LYS A 263 -19.24 21.29 6.76
CA LYS A 263 -20.28 20.93 5.78
C LYS A 263 -21.04 19.65 6.12
N SER A 264 -20.40 18.70 6.79
CA SER A 264 -20.99 17.40 7.11
C SER A 264 -21.62 17.33 8.49
N ASN A 265 -21.39 18.34 9.35
CA ASN A 265 -21.74 18.33 10.77
C ASN A 265 -21.13 17.13 11.53
N VAL A 266 -20.01 16.59 11.03
CA VAL A 266 -19.25 15.55 11.74
C VAL A 266 -18.48 16.20 12.87
N ASP A 267 -18.67 15.72 14.10
CA ASP A 267 -17.84 16.10 15.24
C ASP A 267 -16.40 15.57 15.02
N PRO A 268 -15.38 16.45 14.98
CA PRO A 268 -13.97 16.04 14.86
C PRO A 268 -13.52 15.03 15.93
N ALA A 269 -14.19 15.01 17.10
CA ALA A 269 -13.89 14.09 18.19
C ALA A 269 -14.28 12.63 17.91
N VAL A 270 -15.08 12.35 16.89
CA VAL A 270 -15.49 11.00 16.52
C VAL A 270 -14.50 10.35 15.55
N VAL A 271 -13.70 11.14 14.83
CA VAL A 271 -12.70 10.61 13.90
C VAL A 271 -11.54 9.99 14.67
N GLU A 272 -11.16 8.78 14.28
CA GLU A 272 -10.19 7.95 15.00
C GLU A 272 -8.78 8.06 14.43
N GLU A 273 -8.66 8.31 13.13
CA GLU A 273 -7.39 8.29 12.40
C GLU A 273 -7.42 9.21 11.17
N ILE A 274 -6.25 9.70 10.76
CA ILE A 274 -6.06 10.45 9.51
C ILE A 274 -4.94 9.86 8.66
N TYR A 275 -5.21 9.64 7.37
CA TYR A 275 -4.22 9.39 6.33
C TYR A 275 -4.14 10.60 5.40
N PHE A 276 -2.99 11.27 5.34
CA PHE A 276 -2.83 12.44 4.48
C PHE A 276 -1.58 12.35 3.60
N GLY A 277 -1.78 12.55 2.29
CA GLY A 277 -0.72 12.56 1.30
C GLY A 277 0.10 13.84 1.34
N ASN A 278 1.43 13.75 1.35
CA ASN A 278 2.34 14.89 1.19
C ASN A 278 3.68 14.37 0.64
N VAL A 279 4.09 14.86 -0.54
CA VAL A 279 5.27 14.34 -1.24
C VAL A 279 6.51 15.11 -0.81
N VAL A 280 6.50 16.43 -0.96
CA VAL A 280 7.63 17.28 -0.60
C VAL A 280 7.53 17.60 0.89
N GLN A 281 8.09 16.71 1.72
CA GLN A 281 8.02 16.81 3.18
C GLN A 281 9.19 17.59 3.79
N ALA A 282 10.20 17.93 2.98
CA ALA A 282 11.39 18.64 3.44
C ALA A 282 11.02 19.98 4.10
N GLY A 283 11.37 20.13 5.38
CA GLY A 283 11.13 21.36 6.14
C GLY A 283 9.67 21.60 6.59
N VAL A 284 8.75 20.68 6.31
CA VAL A 284 7.32 20.80 6.71
C VAL A 284 7.13 20.60 8.22
N GLY A 285 8.10 19.99 8.90
CA GLY A 285 8.04 19.65 10.32
C GLY A 285 7.59 18.20 10.57
N GLN A 286 7.55 17.80 11.84
CA GLN A 286 7.23 16.42 12.20
C GLN A 286 5.78 16.07 11.87
N SER A 287 5.57 14.87 11.32
CA SER A 287 4.28 14.25 11.02
C SER A 287 3.26 15.23 10.41
N PRO A 288 3.43 15.68 9.16
CA PRO A 288 2.54 16.65 8.52
C PRO A 288 1.04 16.33 8.65
N ALA A 289 0.62 15.06 8.47
CA ALA A 289 -0.78 14.64 8.67
C ALA A 289 -1.29 14.89 10.10
N ARG A 290 -0.42 14.73 11.11
CA ARG A 290 -0.75 15.01 12.51
C ARG A 290 -0.95 16.50 12.75
N GLN A 291 -0.15 17.35 12.11
CA GLN A 291 -0.33 18.80 12.16
C GLN A 291 -1.70 19.20 11.61
N VAL A 292 -2.15 18.59 10.51
CA VAL A 292 -3.50 18.77 9.95
C VAL A 292 -4.57 18.35 10.97
N ALA A 293 -4.47 17.14 11.51
CA ALA A 293 -5.44 16.58 12.46
C ALA A 293 -5.70 17.53 13.64
N LEU A 294 -4.63 17.95 14.30
CA LEU A 294 -4.70 18.80 15.48
C LEU A 294 -5.17 20.21 15.12
N ALA A 295 -4.68 20.78 14.02
CA ALA A 295 -5.09 22.09 13.57
C ALA A 295 -6.57 22.13 13.18
N ALA A 296 -7.14 21.01 12.70
CA ALA A 296 -8.54 20.83 12.34
C ALA A 296 -9.47 20.47 13.51
N GLY A 297 -8.93 20.27 14.72
CA GLY A 297 -9.72 20.03 15.93
C GLY A 297 -9.97 18.55 16.27
N MET A 298 -9.31 17.61 15.60
CA MET A 298 -9.36 16.20 16.00
C MET A 298 -8.75 16.00 17.39
N LYS A 299 -9.18 14.95 18.09
CA LYS A 299 -8.61 14.62 19.41
C LYS A 299 -7.12 14.37 19.33
N VAL A 300 -6.39 14.76 20.37
CA VAL A 300 -4.96 14.42 20.52
C VAL A 300 -4.73 12.90 20.59
N THR A 301 -5.75 12.10 20.90
CA THR A 301 -5.66 10.63 20.90
C THR A 301 -5.90 10.01 19.53
N SER A 302 -6.35 10.77 18.53
CA SER A 302 -6.57 10.26 17.16
C SER A 302 -5.23 9.97 16.49
N ASP A 303 -5.11 8.89 15.73
CA ASP A 303 -3.85 8.55 15.07
C ASP A 303 -3.66 9.35 13.77
N ALA A 304 -2.43 9.42 13.25
CA ALA A 304 -2.12 10.17 12.05
C ALA A 304 -0.91 9.62 11.29
N THR A 305 -1.11 9.32 10.00
CA THR A 305 -0.05 8.83 9.11
C THR A 305 0.09 9.72 7.87
N THR A 306 1.31 10.18 7.61
CA THR A 306 1.64 10.91 6.37
C THR A 306 2.11 9.91 5.32
N VAL A 307 1.47 9.91 4.15
CA VAL A 307 1.75 8.94 3.08
C VAL A 307 2.45 9.65 1.92
N ASN A 308 3.50 9.02 1.40
CA ASN A 308 4.13 9.43 0.15
C ASN A 308 4.08 8.28 -0.86
N LYS A 309 3.23 8.46 -1.88
CA LYS A 309 3.17 7.68 -3.12
C LYS A 309 3.23 8.64 -4.32
N VAL A 310 4.08 9.66 -4.22
CA VAL A 310 4.20 10.77 -5.17
C VAL A 310 2.81 11.34 -5.52
N CYS A 311 2.45 11.53 -6.78
CA CYS A 311 1.18 12.13 -7.20
C CYS A 311 -0.06 11.35 -6.72
N ALA A 312 0.07 10.03 -6.51
CA ALA A 312 -1.02 9.17 -6.05
C ALA A 312 -1.24 9.20 -4.53
N SER A 313 -0.43 9.95 -3.76
CA SER A 313 -0.47 9.96 -2.29
C SER A 313 -1.87 10.18 -1.73
N GLY A 314 -2.56 11.24 -2.18
CA GLY A 314 -3.90 11.57 -1.69
C GLY A 314 -4.94 10.49 -1.99
N MET A 315 -4.88 9.87 -3.18
CA MET A 315 -5.78 8.75 -3.52
C MET A 315 -5.44 7.50 -2.70
N LYS A 316 -4.15 7.21 -2.49
CA LYS A 316 -3.71 6.09 -1.67
C LYS A 316 -4.19 6.21 -0.22
N CYS A 317 -4.24 7.43 0.33
CA CYS A 317 -4.84 7.67 1.64
C CYS A 317 -6.32 7.29 1.69
N ILE A 318 -7.09 7.56 0.63
CA ILE A 318 -8.51 7.17 0.55
C ILE A 318 -8.64 5.64 0.54
N MET A 319 -7.76 4.97 -0.22
CA MET A 319 -7.71 3.49 -0.23
C MET A 319 -7.37 2.91 1.14
N LEU A 320 -6.38 3.48 1.84
CA LEU A 320 -6.00 3.03 3.19
C LEU A 320 -7.14 3.25 4.21
N ALA A 321 -7.84 4.39 4.12
CA ALA A 321 -9.00 4.65 4.95
C ALA A 321 -10.14 3.65 4.67
N ALA A 322 -10.42 3.36 3.39
CA ALA A 322 -11.40 2.35 3.02
C ALA A 322 -11.01 0.96 3.54
N GLN A 323 -9.75 0.55 3.39
CA GLN A 323 -9.23 -0.73 3.92
C GLN A 323 -9.34 -0.83 5.45
N SER A 324 -9.02 0.25 6.15
CA SER A 324 -9.14 0.34 7.62
C SER A 324 -10.60 0.16 8.07
N ILE A 325 -11.55 0.73 7.33
CA ILE A 325 -12.99 0.59 7.58
C ILE A 325 -13.50 -0.82 7.22
N GLU A 326 -13.20 -1.30 6.00
CA GLU A 326 -13.65 -2.58 5.46
C GLU A 326 -13.16 -3.77 6.31
N SER A 327 -11.98 -3.65 6.92
CA SER A 327 -11.42 -4.65 7.84
C SER A 327 -12.01 -4.59 9.26
N GLY A 328 -12.81 -3.56 9.56
CA GLY A 328 -13.35 -3.31 10.91
C GLY A 328 -12.32 -2.76 11.90
N TYR A 329 -11.15 -2.32 11.45
CA TYR A 329 -10.11 -1.76 12.32
C TYR A 329 -10.50 -0.37 12.85
N LYS A 330 -11.12 0.46 12.00
CA LYS A 330 -11.67 1.78 12.34
C LYS A 330 -13.06 1.96 11.77
N SER A 331 -13.83 2.87 12.33
CA SER A 331 -15.19 3.18 11.89
C SER A 331 -15.34 4.59 11.29
N ALA A 332 -14.43 5.51 11.63
CA ALA A 332 -14.39 6.87 11.10
C ALA A 332 -12.94 7.32 10.87
N VAL A 333 -12.59 7.56 9.60
CA VAL A 333 -11.23 7.87 9.17
C VAL A 333 -11.24 9.06 8.22
N VAL A 334 -10.32 10.01 8.42
CA VAL A 334 -10.08 11.08 7.47
C VAL A 334 -9.04 10.63 6.45
N ALA A 335 -9.28 10.90 5.18
CA ALA A 335 -8.33 10.70 4.10
C ALA A 335 -8.18 11.96 3.26
N GLY A 336 -7.01 12.17 2.66
CA GLY A 336 -6.82 13.30 1.78
C GLY A 336 -5.38 13.49 1.37
N GLY A 337 -5.07 14.68 0.89
CA GLY A 337 -3.73 15.05 0.50
C GLY A 337 -3.52 16.56 0.51
N MET A 338 -2.27 16.96 0.59
CA MET A 338 -1.84 18.35 0.67
C MET A 338 -0.47 18.51 0.02
N GLU A 339 -0.24 19.68 -0.58
CA GLU A 339 1.07 20.07 -1.08
C GLU A 339 1.21 21.58 -1.04
N SER A 340 2.43 22.06 -0.77
CA SER A 340 2.80 23.47 -0.92
C SER A 340 4.16 23.52 -1.60
N MET A 341 4.14 23.42 -2.94
CA MET A 341 5.35 23.45 -3.77
C MET A 341 6.02 24.82 -3.70
N SER A 342 5.27 25.89 -3.45
CA SER A 342 5.80 27.23 -3.20
C SER A 342 6.64 27.33 -1.92
N ASN A 343 6.48 26.42 -0.96
CA ASN A 343 7.18 26.45 0.33
C ASN A 343 8.30 25.40 0.42
N ALA A 344 8.49 24.62 -0.64
CA ALA A 344 9.55 23.64 -0.74
C ALA A 344 10.93 24.31 -0.67
N PRO A 345 11.85 23.83 0.18
CA PRO A 345 13.18 24.42 0.33
C PRO A 345 14.14 23.94 -0.76
N PHE A 346 15.23 24.68 -0.94
CA PHE A 346 16.45 24.12 -1.52
C PHE A 346 17.19 23.31 -0.45
N LEU A 347 17.69 22.14 -0.83
CA LEU A 347 18.39 21.19 0.02
C LEU A 347 19.91 21.41 -0.05
N LEU A 348 20.52 21.42 1.14
CA LEU A 348 21.96 21.45 1.33
C LEU A 348 22.41 20.13 1.96
N PRO A 349 23.50 19.49 1.48
CA PRO A 349 24.03 18.31 2.12
C PRO A 349 24.50 18.64 3.54
N ARG A 350 24.30 17.72 4.48
CA ARG A 350 24.72 17.90 5.87
C ARG A 350 26.24 18.10 5.98
N THR A 351 27.00 17.39 5.15
CA THR A 351 28.45 17.52 5.05
C THR A 351 28.78 18.33 3.81
N ASN A 352 29.38 19.51 4.02
CA ASN A 352 29.89 20.34 2.94
C ASN A 352 31.35 19.96 2.63
N PRO A 353 31.80 20.12 1.38
CA PRO A 353 33.20 19.90 1.03
C PRO A 353 34.10 20.82 1.87
N LEU A 354 35.22 20.29 2.38
CA LEU A 354 36.20 21.05 3.17
C LEU A 354 36.79 22.24 2.38
N PHE A 355 36.87 22.11 1.05
CA PHE A 355 37.27 23.16 0.13
C PHE A 355 36.57 22.92 -1.23
N GLY A 356 36.11 23.99 -1.89
CA GLY A 356 35.49 23.92 -3.23
C GLY A 356 34.01 24.32 -3.26
N LYS A 357 33.38 24.13 -4.42
CA LYS A 357 31.96 24.43 -4.64
C LYS A 357 31.09 23.24 -4.22
N PHE A 358 29.87 23.51 -3.79
CA PHE A 358 28.81 22.51 -3.65
C PHE A 358 27.57 22.98 -4.43
N GLU A 359 26.65 22.05 -4.66
CA GLU A 359 25.40 22.29 -5.38
C GLU A 359 24.22 22.16 -4.41
N THR A 360 23.30 23.12 -4.48
CA THR A 360 21.99 23.06 -3.82
C THR A 360 21.01 22.31 -4.71
N LYS A 361 20.16 21.46 -4.13
CA LYS A 361 19.12 20.75 -4.89
C LYS A 361 17.75 21.36 -4.64
N ASP A 362 16.91 21.52 -5.65
CA ASP A 362 15.50 21.87 -5.44
C ASP A 362 14.73 20.64 -4.91
N SER A 363 14.07 20.75 -3.76
CA SER A 363 13.31 19.61 -3.21
C SER A 363 12.04 19.29 -4.03
N VAL A 364 11.45 20.27 -4.72
CA VAL A 364 10.32 20.00 -5.64
C VAL A 364 10.77 19.08 -6.76
N GLU A 365 11.91 19.41 -7.37
CA GLU A 365 12.47 18.63 -8.45
C GLU A 365 12.86 17.23 -7.94
N VAL A 366 13.73 17.16 -6.93
CA VAL A 366 14.35 15.90 -6.50
C VAL A 366 13.37 14.95 -5.83
N ASP A 367 12.50 15.43 -4.95
CA ASP A 367 11.60 14.56 -4.19
C ASP A 367 10.28 14.31 -4.93
N GLY A 368 9.93 15.15 -5.93
CA GLY A 368 8.64 15.12 -6.59
C GLY A 368 8.65 14.83 -8.10
N LEU A 369 9.62 15.37 -8.84
CA LEU A 369 9.56 15.48 -10.31
C LEU A 369 10.77 14.89 -11.05
N TRP A 370 11.65 14.19 -10.35
CA TRP A 370 12.85 13.57 -10.90
C TRP A 370 12.73 12.05 -10.91
N ASP A 371 13.05 11.42 -12.05
CA ASP A 371 13.08 9.97 -12.13
C ASP A 371 14.37 9.45 -11.53
N ALA A 372 14.27 8.76 -10.39
CA ALA A 372 15.43 8.25 -9.66
C ALA A 372 16.24 7.20 -10.43
N TYR A 373 15.67 6.59 -11.47
CA TYR A 373 16.26 5.46 -12.20
C TYR A 373 16.95 5.90 -13.49
N ASN A 374 16.27 6.74 -14.28
CA ASN A 374 16.78 7.25 -15.55
C ASN A 374 17.47 8.63 -15.41
N ASN A 375 17.38 9.24 -14.23
CA ASN A 375 18.03 10.49 -13.87
C ASN A 375 17.68 11.66 -14.81
N PHE A 376 16.38 11.91 -14.97
CA PHE A 376 15.85 13.06 -15.69
C PHE A 376 14.47 13.50 -15.15
N ALA A 377 13.99 14.66 -15.57
CA ALA A 377 12.66 15.16 -15.19
C ALA A 377 11.51 14.32 -15.78
N MET A 378 10.39 14.20 -15.05
CA MET A 378 9.18 13.44 -15.44
C MET A 378 8.67 13.75 -16.85
N GLY A 379 8.85 14.97 -17.35
CA GLY A 379 8.44 15.33 -18.71
C GLY A 379 9.14 14.53 -19.81
N ASN A 380 10.35 14.01 -19.56
CA ASN A 380 11.02 13.12 -20.51
C ASN A 380 10.36 11.73 -20.58
N CYS A 381 9.76 11.23 -19.49
CA CYS A 381 8.89 10.05 -19.55
C CYS A 381 7.66 10.34 -20.41
N ALA A 382 7.07 11.53 -20.29
CA ALA A 382 5.92 11.94 -21.09
C ALA A 382 6.28 12.04 -22.59
N GLU A 383 7.47 12.54 -22.93
CA GLU A 383 8.01 12.51 -24.31
C GLU A 383 8.14 11.08 -24.83
N ALA A 384 8.78 10.19 -24.06
CA ALA A 384 8.95 8.79 -24.43
C ALA A 384 7.61 8.07 -24.63
N CYS A 385 6.63 8.36 -23.77
CA CYS A 385 5.28 7.82 -23.88
C CYS A 385 4.55 8.34 -25.12
N ALA A 386 4.64 9.63 -25.41
CA ALA A 386 4.04 10.22 -26.61
C ALA A 386 4.61 9.58 -27.87
N GLU A 387 5.94 9.41 -27.94
CA GLU A 387 6.65 8.73 -29.04
C GLU A 387 6.19 7.28 -29.19
N LYS A 388 6.17 6.51 -28.10
CA LYS A 388 5.78 5.09 -28.08
C LYS A 388 4.37 4.83 -28.59
N TYR A 389 3.42 5.72 -28.27
CA TYR A 389 2.01 5.56 -28.64
C TYR A 389 1.59 6.42 -29.84
N ASP A 390 2.54 7.09 -30.49
CA ASP A 390 2.32 7.96 -31.64
C ASP A 390 1.25 9.04 -31.39
N VAL A 391 1.32 9.69 -30.23
CA VAL A 391 0.43 10.82 -29.89
C VAL A 391 1.08 12.11 -30.38
N SER A 392 0.44 12.78 -31.35
CA SER A 392 0.99 14.00 -31.97
C SER A 392 0.99 15.19 -31.02
N ARG A 393 1.84 16.18 -31.30
CA ARG A 393 1.89 17.45 -30.56
C ARG A 393 0.56 18.18 -30.64
N GLU A 394 -0.06 18.20 -31.80
CA GLU A 394 -1.33 18.87 -32.07
C GLU A 394 -2.44 18.27 -31.19
N SER A 395 -2.48 16.94 -31.06
CA SER A 395 -3.46 16.25 -30.21
C SER A 395 -3.31 16.59 -28.73
N LEU A 396 -2.06 16.78 -28.25
CA LEU A 396 -1.77 17.20 -26.88
C LEU A 396 -2.18 18.65 -26.63
N ASP A 397 -1.91 19.53 -27.58
CA ASP A 397 -2.26 20.95 -27.49
C ASP A 397 -3.79 21.16 -27.57
N GLU A 398 -4.48 20.42 -28.44
CA GLU A 398 -5.96 20.41 -28.51
C GLU A 398 -6.57 19.99 -27.18
N HIS A 399 -6.03 18.94 -26.55
CA HIS A 399 -6.47 18.49 -25.24
C HIS A 399 -6.26 19.58 -24.17
N ALA A 400 -5.07 20.18 -24.15
CA ALA A 400 -4.76 21.26 -23.21
C ALA A 400 -5.72 22.45 -23.36
N ILE A 401 -5.94 22.92 -24.59
CA ILE A 401 -6.86 24.01 -24.90
C ILE A 401 -8.27 23.68 -24.40
N GLU A 402 -8.73 22.44 -24.64
CA GLU A 402 -10.04 22.01 -24.18
C GLU A 402 -10.13 21.93 -22.65
N SER A 403 -9.10 21.40 -21.98
CA SER A 403 -9.01 21.37 -20.50
C SER A 403 -9.14 22.79 -19.91
N TYR A 404 -8.44 23.78 -20.48
CA TYR A 404 -8.56 25.18 -20.05
C TYR A 404 -9.95 25.77 -20.28
N LYS A 405 -10.57 25.49 -21.44
CA LYS A 405 -11.93 25.96 -21.74
C LYS A 405 -12.97 25.35 -20.79
N ARG A 406 -12.86 24.04 -20.51
CA ARG A 406 -13.73 23.32 -19.56
C ARG A 406 -13.63 23.91 -18.15
N ALA A 407 -12.39 24.11 -17.67
CA ALA A 407 -12.15 24.70 -16.36
C ALA A 407 -12.75 26.12 -16.24
N ALA A 408 -12.61 26.94 -17.29
CA ALA A 408 -13.19 28.28 -17.32
C ALA A 408 -14.71 28.28 -17.29
N ARG A 409 -15.36 27.43 -18.11
CA ARG A 409 -16.82 27.26 -18.10
C ARG A 409 -17.34 26.84 -16.73
N ALA A 410 -16.67 25.90 -16.09
CA ALA A 410 -17.10 25.39 -14.79
C ALA A 410 -17.00 26.40 -13.65
N TRP A 411 -15.95 27.23 -13.66
CA TRP A 411 -15.85 28.37 -12.74
C TRP A 411 -16.96 29.39 -13.00
N GLN A 412 -17.26 29.68 -14.27
CA GLN A 412 -18.35 30.57 -14.65
C GLN A 412 -19.74 30.04 -14.22
N GLU A 413 -19.95 28.72 -14.33
CA GLU A 413 -21.19 28.04 -13.94
C GLU A 413 -21.30 27.75 -12.44
N GLY A 414 -20.25 28.05 -11.65
CA GLY A 414 -20.25 27.87 -10.19
C GLY A 414 -20.21 26.41 -9.74
N ILE A 415 -19.71 25.51 -10.60
CA ILE A 415 -19.65 24.07 -10.36
C ILE A 415 -18.85 23.72 -9.10
N PHE A 416 -17.76 24.44 -8.84
CA PHE A 416 -16.86 24.19 -7.72
C PHE A 416 -17.36 24.67 -6.36
N ASN A 417 -18.48 25.40 -6.31
CA ASN A 417 -18.99 25.99 -5.06
C ASN A 417 -19.30 24.94 -3.98
N SER A 418 -19.64 23.71 -4.39
CA SER A 418 -19.92 22.62 -3.45
C SER A 418 -18.65 22.01 -2.83
N GLU A 419 -17.49 22.15 -3.46
CA GLU A 419 -16.24 21.50 -3.01
C GLU A 419 -15.19 22.45 -2.43
N ILE A 420 -15.24 23.75 -2.77
CA ILE A 420 -14.22 24.73 -2.37
C ILE A 420 -14.40 25.19 -0.91
N ALA A 421 -13.34 25.03 -0.13
CA ALA A 421 -13.11 25.64 1.17
C ALA A 421 -12.42 26.99 0.98
N PRO A 422 -13.08 28.14 1.21
CA PRO A 422 -12.45 29.44 1.06
C PRO A 422 -11.30 29.62 2.08
N ILE A 423 -10.20 30.23 1.64
CA ILE A 423 -9.02 30.51 2.46
C ILE A 423 -8.96 32.00 2.74
N THR A 424 -8.89 32.36 4.03
CA THR A 424 -8.65 33.75 4.44
C THR A 424 -7.18 33.95 4.80
N ILE A 425 -6.47 34.76 4.01
CA ILE A 425 -5.09 35.17 4.30
C ILE A 425 -5.13 36.50 5.05
N LYS A 426 -4.62 36.49 6.28
CA LYS A 426 -4.52 37.70 7.12
C LYS A 426 -3.41 38.61 6.61
N GLY A 427 -3.76 39.86 6.31
CA GLY A 427 -2.84 40.86 5.78
C GLY A 427 -2.79 42.12 6.65
N LYS A 428 -1.67 42.86 6.58
CA LYS A 428 -1.52 44.16 7.27
C LYS A 428 -2.53 45.22 6.80
N LYS A 429 -3.05 45.07 5.58
CA LYS A 429 -4.02 46.00 4.95
C LYS A 429 -5.45 45.45 4.95
N GLY A 430 -5.71 44.39 5.70
CA GLY A 430 -6.97 43.65 5.68
C GLY A 430 -6.79 42.20 5.22
N ASP A 431 -7.84 41.43 5.40
CA ASP A 431 -7.89 40.01 5.07
C ASP A 431 -8.27 39.81 3.59
N THR A 432 -7.58 38.89 2.92
CA THR A 432 -7.89 38.48 1.54
C THR A 432 -8.53 37.10 1.56
N VAL A 433 -9.72 36.98 0.96
CA VAL A 433 -10.41 35.69 0.81
C VAL A 433 -10.14 35.12 -0.58
N ILE A 434 -9.50 33.95 -0.62
CA ILE A 434 -9.24 33.18 -1.84
C ILE A 434 -10.28 32.06 -1.91
N LYS A 435 -11.03 32.04 -3.00
CA LYS A 435 -12.17 31.12 -3.21
C LYS A 435 -12.19 30.53 -4.62
N GLU A 436 -11.13 30.74 -5.39
CA GLU A 436 -11.09 30.44 -6.82
C GLU A 436 -9.73 29.88 -7.22
N ASP A 437 -9.71 28.84 -8.05
CA ASP A 437 -8.47 28.26 -8.58
C ASP A 437 -7.77 29.29 -9.49
N GLU A 438 -6.45 29.36 -9.40
CA GLU A 438 -5.68 30.45 -10.01
C GLU A 438 -5.25 30.14 -11.46
N GLU A 439 -4.98 28.87 -11.76
CA GLU A 439 -4.19 28.46 -12.93
C GLU A 439 -4.95 28.55 -14.26
N TYR A 440 -6.26 28.26 -14.26
CA TYR A 440 -7.04 28.14 -15.49
C TYR A 440 -7.17 29.46 -16.28
N LYS A 441 -6.86 30.59 -15.64
CA LYS A 441 -6.86 31.93 -16.25
C LYS A 441 -5.54 32.28 -16.95
N LYS A 442 -4.50 31.46 -16.78
CA LYS A 442 -3.11 31.77 -17.19
C LYS A 442 -2.72 31.15 -18.54
N VAL A 443 -3.70 30.95 -19.42
CA VAL A 443 -3.47 30.45 -20.79
C VAL A 443 -3.59 31.57 -21.82
N ILE A 444 -2.73 31.54 -22.84
CA ILE A 444 -2.84 32.37 -24.05
C ILE A 444 -3.03 31.40 -25.21
N PHE A 445 -4.29 31.18 -25.61
CA PHE A 445 -4.68 30.11 -26.54
C PHE A 445 -3.92 30.17 -27.87
N GLU A 446 -3.72 31.37 -28.42
CA GLU A 446 -3.04 31.57 -29.69
C GLU A 446 -1.55 31.21 -29.64
N LYS A 447 -0.96 31.23 -28.44
CA LYS A 447 0.46 30.88 -28.26
C LYS A 447 0.69 29.39 -28.10
N VAL A 448 -0.32 28.60 -27.71
CA VAL A 448 -0.17 27.17 -27.39
C VAL A 448 0.56 26.42 -28.51
N PRO A 449 0.18 26.50 -29.81
CA PRO A 449 0.86 25.78 -30.88
C PRO A 449 2.30 26.25 -31.13
N SER A 450 2.63 27.49 -30.75
CA SER A 450 3.95 28.11 -30.97
C SER A 450 4.96 27.82 -29.86
N LEU A 451 4.52 27.22 -28.74
CA LEU A 451 5.41 26.96 -27.61
C LEU A 451 6.50 25.94 -27.97
N LYS A 452 7.71 26.24 -27.52
CA LYS A 452 8.85 25.32 -27.59
C LYS A 452 8.62 24.13 -26.65
N SER A 453 9.16 22.99 -27.04
CA SER A 453 9.20 21.82 -26.18
C SER A 453 9.99 22.09 -24.90
N ALA A 454 9.49 21.57 -23.78
CA ALA A 454 10.01 21.90 -22.44
C ALA A 454 11.12 20.94 -21.97
N PHE A 455 11.13 19.70 -22.46
CA PHE A 455 11.98 18.63 -21.91
C PHE A 455 12.99 18.07 -22.93
N LYS A 456 12.55 17.85 -24.17
CA LYS A 456 13.38 17.31 -25.26
C LYS A 456 13.37 18.28 -26.44
N GLN A 457 14.53 18.57 -27.04
CA GLN A 457 14.59 19.41 -28.23
C GLN A 457 13.80 18.76 -29.38
N GLY A 458 12.83 19.48 -29.95
CA GLY A 458 11.93 18.93 -30.97
C GLY A 458 10.88 17.94 -30.44
N GLY A 459 10.72 17.87 -29.11
CA GLY A 459 9.71 17.05 -28.44
C GLY A 459 8.29 17.60 -28.57
N ARG A 460 7.34 16.86 -28.00
CA ARG A 460 5.89 17.08 -28.06
C ARG A 460 5.34 17.72 -26.78
N ILE A 461 6.07 17.66 -25.67
CA ILE A 461 5.60 18.17 -24.37
C ILE A 461 6.02 19.64 -24.21
N THR A 462 5.08 20.50 -23.85
CA THR A 462 5.27 21.93 -23.59
C THR A 462 4.66 22.34 -22.27
N ALA A 463 5.01 23.54 -21.81
CA ALA A 463 4.41 24.14 -20.61
C ALA A 463 2.87 24.22 -20.68
N ALA A 464 2.26 24.36 -21.86
CA ALA A 464 0.80 24.44 -21.96
C ALA A 464 0.11 23.07 -21.88
N ASN A 465 0.78 22.00 -22.33
CA ASN A 465 0.19 20.66 -22.36
C ASN A 465 0.70 19.74 -21.23
N SER A 466 1.50 20.30 -20.31
CA SER A 466 1.86 19.74 -19.00
C SER A 466 1.10 20.43 -17.87
N SER A 467 0.87 19.75 -16.76
CA SER A 467 0.40 20.42 -15.54
C SER A 467 1.46 21.33 -14.91
N ASN A 468 1.01 22.34 -14.18
CA ASN A 468 1.86 23.30 -13.49
C ASN A 468 2.27 22.85 -12.08
N LEU A 469 3.15 23.62 -11.44
CA LEU A 469 3.52 23.46 -10.03
C LEU A 469 2.56 24.27 -9.18
N ASN A 470 1.94 23.65 -8.17
CA ASN A 470 0.81 24.25 -7.48
C ASN A 470 0.76 23.91 -5.99
N ASP A 471 0.01 24.73 -5.26
CA ASP A 471 -0.30 24.54 -3.85
C ASP A 471 -1.78 24.19 -3.68
N GLY A 472 -2.10 23.30 -2.75
CA GLY A 472 -3.49 22.98 -2.42
C GLY A 472 -3.66 21.74 -1.55
N ALA A 473 -4.86 21.53 -1.03
CA ALA A 473 -5.21 20.36 -0.25
C ALA A 473 -6.66 19.92 -0.43
N SER A 474 -6.93 18.64 -0.19
CA SER A 474 -8.26 18.02 -0.24
C SER A 474 -8.42 17.08 0.95
N ALA A 475 -9.64 17.04 1.50
CA ALA A 475 -10.01 16.23 2.64
C ALA A 475 -11.35 15.52 2.38
N LEU A 476 -11.38 14.23 2.68
CA LEU A 476 -12.56 13.40 2.69
C LEU A 476 -12.72 12.76 4.07
N ILE A 477 -13.95 12.66 4.54
CA ILE A 477 -14.29 11.93 5.75
C ILE A 477 -14.96 10.64 5.31
N LEU A 478 -14.35 9.51 5.64
CA LEU A 478 -14.88 8.17 5.38
C LEU A 478 -15.38 7.57 6.69
N MET A 479 -16.48 6.83 6.61
CA MET A 479 -17.03 6.08 7.72
C MET A 479 -17.50 4.71 7.25
N SER A 480 -17.66 3.77 8.17
CA SER A 480 -18.49 2.61 7.89
C SER A 480 -19.94 3.06 7.67
N ALA A 481 -20.68 2.39 6.79
CA ALA A 481 -22.08 2.71 6.55
C ALA A 481 -22.92 2.63 7.84
N GLU A 482 -22.58 1.71 8.76
CA GLU A 482 -23.23 1.59 10.06
C GLU A 482 -22.94 2.80 10.95
N LYS A 483 -21.69 3.27 10.98
CA LYS A 483 -21.30 4.43 11.79
C LYS A 483 -21.93 5.72 11.25
N ALA A 484 -21.94 5.89 9.93
CA ALA A 484 -22.64 7.02 9.31
C ALA A 484 -24.13 7.02 9.68
N LYS A 485 -24.78 5.85 9.67
CA LYS A 485 -26.18 5.68 10.08
C LYS A 485 -26.40 5.95 11.57
N GLU A 486 -25.52 5.44 12.44
CA GLU A 486 -25.54 5.67 13.90
C GLU A 486 -25.52 7.17 14.23
N LEU A 487 -24.70 7.93 13.49
CA LEU A 487 -24.54 9.38 13.68
C LEU A 487 -25.59 10.22 12.92
N GLY A 488 -26.53 9.59 12.20
CA GLY A 488 -27.55 10.29 11.42
C GLY A 488 -27.00 11.08 10.22
N LEU A 489 -25.82 10.70 9.72
CA LEU A 489 -25.16 11.36 8.59
C LEU A 489 -25.68 10.79 7.27
N LYS A 490 -25.80 11.64 6.26
CA LYS A 490 -26.14 11.22 4.89
C LYS A 490 -24.86 11.02 4.07
N PRO A 491 -24.52 9.78 3.68
CA PRO A 491 -23.38 9.53 2.80
C PRO A 491 -23.53 10.22 1.43
N LEU A 492 -22.41 10.68 0.87
CA LEU A 492 -22.33 11.28 -0.46
C LEU A 492 -22.04 10.24 -1.54
N ALA A 493 -21.21 9.26 -1.23
CA ALA A 493 -20.78 8.21 -2.14
C ALA A 493 -20.28 6.99 -1.37
N LYS A 494 -20.24 5.84 -2.04
CA LYS A 494 -19.63 4.60 -1.57
C LYS A 494 -18.32 4.36 -2.32
N VAL A 495 -17.29 3.90 -1.61
CA VAL A 495 -16.10 3.34 -2.25
C VAL A 495 -16.43 1.90 -2.69
N VAL A 496 -16.44 1.65 -3.99
CA VAL A 496 -16.86 0.36 -4.57
C VAL A 496 -15.67 -0.58 -4.70
N SER A 497 -14.57 -0.05 -5.23
CA SER A 497 -13.32 -0.79 -5.38
C SER A 497 -12.15 0.18 -5.56
N TYR A 498 -10.95 -0.38 -5.50
CA TYR A 498 -9.71 0.35 -5.76
C TYR A 498 -8.62 -0.62 -6.19
N ALA A 499 -7.60 -0.11 -6.88
CA ALA A 499 -6.44 -0.87 -7.30
C ALA A 499 -5.18 0.00 -7.38
N ASP A 500 -4.02 -0.61 -7.19
CA ASP A 500 -2.73 -0.05 -7.55
C ASP A 500 -2.15 -0.90 -8.69
N ALA A 501 -1.41 -0.28 -9.61
CA ALA A 501 -0.67 -0.99 -10.64
C ALA A 501 0.73 -0.38 -10.81
N GLY A 502 1.68 -1.22 -11.23
CA GLY A 502 3.05 -0.83 -11.55
C GLY A 502 3.41 -1.21 -13.00
N VAL A 503 4.27 -0.39 -13.60
CA VAL A 503 4.90 -0.53 -14.91
C VAL A 503 6.35 -0.06 -14.80
N GLU A 504 7.09 -0.04 -15.91
CA GLU A 504 8.44 0.54 -15.91
C GLU A 504 8.41 2.03 -15.53
N PRO A 505 9.41 2.56 -14.77
CA PRO A 505 9.41 3.95 -14.33
C PRO A 505 9.20 4.98 -15.44
N ILE A 506 9.83 4.77 -16.60
CA ILE A 506 9.70 5.63 -17.78
C ILE A 506 8.29 5.59 -18.40
N ASP A 507 7.55 4.50 -18.18
CA ASP A 507 6.21 4.25 -18.71
C ASP A 507 5.12 4.72 -17.74
N PHE A 508 5.43 5.43 -16.65
CA PHE A 508 4.42 5.92 -15.70
C PHE A 508 3.21 6.62 -16.36
N PRO A 509 3.32 7.38 -17.48
CA PRO A 509 2.15 8.05 -18.05
C PRO A 509 1.06 7.07 -18.54
N MET A 510 1.40 5.82 -18.88
CA MET A 510 0.43 4.81 -19.26
C MET A 510 -0.11 3.97 -18.09
N ALA A 511 0.47 4.10 -16.89
CA ALA A 511 0.12 3.30 -15.72
C ALA A 511 -1.38 3.35 -15.34
N PRO A 512 -2.11 4.48 -15.50
CA PRO A 512 -3.56 4.51 -15.27
C PRO A 512 -4.35 3.54 -16.15
N ALA A 513 -3.86 3.26 -17.37
CA ALA A 513 -4.46 2.27 -18.26
C ALA A 513 -4.29 0.82 -17.78
N VAL A 514 -3.53 0.59 -16.70
CA VAL A 514 -3.42 -0.71 -16.02
C VAL A 514 -4.21 -0.69 -14.71
N ALA A 515 -4.12 0.39 -13.93
CA ALA A 515 -4.80 0.49 -12.64
C ALA A 515 -6.33 0.59 -12.77
N VAL A 516 -6.84 1.37 -13.73
CA VAL A 516 -8.29 1.57 -13.90
C VAL A 516 -9.01 0.26 -14.26
N PRO A 517 -8.56 -0.54 -15.26
CA PRO A 517 -9.19 -1.84 -15.53
C PRO A 517 -9.18 -2.79 -14.34
N GLU A 518 -8.12 -2.81 -13.54
CA GLU A 518 -8.06 -3.66 -12.35
C GLU A 518 -9.07 -3.20 -11.28
N ALA A 519 -9.22 -1.88 -11.07
CA ALA A 519 -10.25 -1.36 -10.17
C ALA A 519 -11.67 -1.71 -10.68
N LEU A 520 -11.94 -1.53 -11.97
CA LEU A 520 -13.23 -1.91 -12.58
C LEU A 520 -13.53 -3.40 -12.44
N LYS A 521 -12.56 -4.25 -12.72
CA LYS A 521 -12.66 -5.70 -12.54
C LYS A 521 -12.99 -6.07 -11.10
N ARG A 522 -12.36 -5.42 -10.11
CA ARG A 522 -12.64 -5.62 -8.68
C ARG A 522 -14.04 -5.13 -8.27
N ALA A 523 -14.57 -4.12 -8.96
CA ALA A 523 -15.96 -3.67 -8.80
C ALA A 523 -16.97 -4.55 -9.56
N ASN A 524 -16.51 -5.51 -10.36
CA ASN A 524 -17.33 -6.25 -11.32
C ASN A 524 -18.09 -5.31 -12.28
N LEU A 525 -17.40 -4.28 -12.76
CA LEU A 525 -17.88 -3.28 -13.73
C LEU A 525 -17.01 -3.29 -14.97
N THR A 526 -17.55 -2.76 -16.05
CA THR A 526 -16.88 -2.50 -17.32
C THR A 526 -16.70 -1.01 -17.55
N VAL A 527 -15.97 -0.63 -18.61
CA VAL A 527 -15.83 0.78 -19.02
C VAL A 527 -17.19 1.41 -19.34
N ASP A 528 -18.13 0.64 -19.89
CA ASP A 528 -19.44 1.14 -20.31
C ASP A 528 -20.34 1.51 -19.12
N ASP A 529 -20.16 0.83 -17.98
CA ASP A 529 -20.90 1.09 -16.74
C ASP A 529 -20.49 2.41 -16.07
N ILE A 530 -19.33 2.95 -16.46
CA ILE A 530 -18.81 4.18 -15.88
C ILE A 530 -19.43 5.38 -16.58
N ALA A 531 -20.09 6.22 -15.78
CA ALA A 531 -20.65 7.48 -16.23
C ALA A 531 -19.54 8.51 -16.49
N ARG A 532 -18.51 8.52 -15.63
CA ARG A 532 -17.43 9.52 -15.69
C ARG A 532 -16.07 8.97 -15.26
N PHE A 533 -15.05 9.41 -15.97
CA PHE A 533 -13.65 9.16 -15.65
C PHE A 533 -12.95 10.46 -15.24
N GLU A 534 -12.24 10.40 -14.11
CA GLU A 534 -11.32 11.43 -13.64
C GLU A 534 -9.89 10.92 -13.78
N LEU A 535 -9.26 11.22 -14.92
CA LEU A 535 -7.88 10.83 -15.18
C LEU A 535 -6.96 12.02 -14.99
N ASN A 536 -6.05 11.95 -14.01
CA ASN A 536 -5.21 13.09 -13.69
C ASN A 536 -4.30 13.48 -14.87
N GLU A 537 -4.45 14.73 -15.32
CA GLU A 537 -3.66 15.30 -16.43
C GLU A 537 -2.29 15.79 -15.95
N ALA A 538 -1.43 14.91 -15.41
CA ALA A 538 -0.04 15.30 -15.13
C ALA A 538 0.64 15.84 -16.42
N PHE A 539 0.33 15.19 -17.53
CA PHE A 539 0.58 15.66 -18.88
C PHE A 539 -0.62 15.25 -19.74
N SER A 540 -0.92 16.02 -20.79
CA SER A 540 -2.02 15.69 -21.73
C SER A 540 -1.87 14.29 -22.34
N VAL A 541 -0.62 13.80 -22.47
CA VAL A 541 -0.34 12.45 -23.00
C VAL A 541 -0.92 11.33 -22.12
N VAL A 542 -1.01 11.53 -20.80
CA VAL A 542 -1.59 10.54 -19.87
C VAL A 542 -3.03 10.22 -20.27
N VAL A 543 -3.83 11.26 -20.51
CA VAL A 543 -5.23 11.13 -20.90
C VAL A 543 -5.34 10.56 -22.31
N ARG A 544 -4.60 11.11 -23.29
CA ARG A 544 -4.66 10.62 -24.68
C ARG A 544 -4.28 9.14 -24.81
N VAL A 545 -3.28 8.69 -24.04
CA VAL A 545 -2.86 7.29 -24.04
C VAL A 545 -3.91 6.42 -23.34
N ALA A 546 -4.50 6.87 -22.23
CA ALA A 546 -5.57 6.13 -21.57
C ALA A 546 -6.82 6.02 -22.45
N GLU A 547 -7.25 7.10 -23.11
CA GLU A 547 -8.34 7.11 -24.10
C GLU A 547 -8.09 6.05 -25.19
N LYS A 548 -6.88 6.02 -25.75
CA LYS A 548 -6.49 5.08 -26.81
C LYS A 548 -6.45 3.63 -26.33
N LEU A 549 -5.81 3.36 -25.20
CA LEU A 549 -5.59 1.99 -24.70
C LEU A 549 -6.85 1.35 -24.14
N LEU A 550 -7.69 2.13 -23.47
CA LEU A 550 -8.93 1.66 -22.85
C LEU A 550 -10.16 1.88 -23.73
N GLN A 551 -10.00 2.52 -24.89
CA GLN A 551 -11.07 2.89 -25.81
C GLN A 551 -12.16 3.71 -25.11
N LEU A 552 -11.74 4.67 -24.28
CA LEU A 552 -12.67 5.54 -23.54
C LEU A 552 -13.33 6.52 -24.49
N ASP A 553 -14.61 6.80 -24.24
CA ASP A 553 -15.29 7.94 -24.83
C ASP A 553 -14.72 9.25 -24.24
N PRO A 554 -14.10 10.14 -25.04
CA PRO A 554 -13.60 11.43 -24.55
C PRO A 554 -14.70 12.33 -23.96
N ALA A 555 -15.98 12.06 -24.26
CA ALA A 555 -17.12 12.74 -23.66
C ALA A 555 -17.45 12.27 -22.22
N LYS A 556 -16.73 11.27 -21.71
CA LYS A 556 -16.81 10.82 -20.30
C LYS A 556 -15.54 11.11 -19.49
N VAL A 557 -14.43 11.48 -20.13
CA VAL A 557 -13.14 11.74 -19.48
C VAL A 557 -12.96 13.24 -19.25
N ASN A 558 -12.79 13.63 -17.98
CA ASN A 558 -12.49 15.01 -17.58
C ASN A 558 -13.45 16.06 -18.21
N VAL A 559 -14.75 15.74 -18.27
CA VAL A 559 -15.74 16.51 -19.03
C VAL A 559 -16.44 17.62 -18.27
N ASP A 560 -17.02 18.53 -19.05
CA ASP A 560 -17.69 19.75 -18.62
C ASP A 560 -18.64 19.57 -17.44
N GLY A 561 -18.68 20.64 -16.65
CA GLY A 561 -19.75 20.87 -15.71
C GLY A 561 -19.62 20.14 -14.38
N GLN A 562 -18.54 19.39 -14.08
CA GLN A 562 -18.34 18.74 -12.77
C GLN A 562 -17.00 17.99 -12.52
N VAL A 563 -16.08 17.88 -13.49
CA VAL A 563 -14.87 17.04 -13.40
C VAL A 563 -13.73 17.64 -14.26
N PHE A 564 -12.52 17.82 -13.71
CA PHE A 564 -11.50 18.70 -14.34
C PHE A 564 -10.07 18.27 -14.10
N GLY A 565 -9.25 18.39 -15.13
CA GLY A 565 -7.89 17.93 -15.08
C GLY A 565 -6.83 18.97 -14.72
N ALA A 566 -5.65 18.45 -14.39
CA ALA A 566 -4.56 19.18 -13.78
C ALA A 566 -3.76 20.07 -14.75
N VAL A 567 -3.94 19.94 -16.08
CA VAL A 567 -3.32 20.88 -17.04
C VAL A 567 -3.88 22.28 -16.82
N ALA A 568 -5.21 22.40 -16.68
CA ALA A 568 -5.86 23.68 -16.48
C ALA A 568 -5.95 24.11 -15.00
N LEU A 569 -6.24 23.18 -14.08
CA LEU A 569 -6.43 23.52 -12.66
C LEU A 569 -5.14 23.54 -11.86
N GLY A 570 -4.08 22.88 -12.35
CA GLY A 570 -2.82 22.72 -11.64
C GLY A 570 -2.66 21.39 -10.91
N HIS A 571 -1.41 21.08 -10.52
CA HIS A 571 -1.01 19.79 -9.95
C HIS A 571 -0.21 19.93 -8.65
N ALA A 572 -0.92 20.12 -7.54
CA ALA A 572 -0.36 19.96 -6.20
C ALA A 572 -0.15 18.46 -5.93
N ILE A 573 1.07 17.95 -6.10
CA ILE A 573 1.34 16.50 -6.31
C ILE A 573 0.77 15.62 -5.19
N GLY A 574 1.02 15.89 -3.91
CA GLY A 574 0.48 15.12 -2.79
C GLY A 574 -1.04 15.20 -2.61
N ASN A 575 -1.68 16.22 -3.17
CA ASN A 575 -3.11 16.49 -3.10
C ASN A 575 -3.89 15.89 -4.29
N SER A 576 -3.30 15.85 -5.48
CA SER A 576 -4.06 15.72 -6.73
C SER A 576 -4.88 14.44 -6.84
N GLY A 577 -4.38 13.32 -6.31
CA GLY A 577 -5.14 12.08 -6.24
C GLY A 577 -6.41 12.18 -5.38
N ALA A 578 -6.39 12.96 -4.29
CA ALA A 578 -7.58 13.22 -3.49
C ALA A 578 -8.49 14.26 -4.17
N ARG A 579 -7.92 15.30 -4.79
CA ARG A 579 -8.67 16.34 -5.51
C ARG A 579 -9.60 15.76 -6.57
N ILE A 580 -9.11 14.86 -7.41
CA ILE A 580 -9.93 14.26 -8.47
C ILE A 580 -11.05 13.38 -7.91
N VAL A 581 -10.85 12.76 -6.74
CA VAL A 581 -11.92 12.01 -6.07
C VAL A 581 -12.95 12.96 -5.46
N VAL A 582 -12.53 14.10 -4.89
CA VAL A 582 -13.46 15.15 -4.44
C VAL A 582 -14.33 15.61 -5.61
N SER A 583 -13.72 15.99 -6.74
CA SER A 583 -14.47 16.41 -7.93
C SER A 583 -15.40 15.32 -8.44
N LEU A 584 -14.97 14.06 -8.46
CA LEU A 584 -15.83 12.94 -8.84
C LEU A 584 -17.03 12.75 -7.89
N VAL A 585 -16.83 12.87 -6.58
CA VAL A 585 -17.92 12.78 -5.58
C VAL A 585 -18.97 13.86 -5.80
N HIS A 586 -18.57 15.08 -6.14
CA HIS A 586 -19.50 16.18 -6.43
C HIS A 586 -20.08 16.11 -7.86
N GLY A 587 -19.37 15.42 -8.76
CA GLY A 587 -19.70 15.34 -10.17
C GLY A 587 -20.64 14.25 -10.63
N LEU A 588 -20.78 13.18 -9.85
CA LEU A 588 -21.70 12.10 -10.17
C LEU A 588 -23.13 12.42 -9.70
N LYS A 589 -24.12 11.95 -10.45
CA LYS A 589 -25.53 11.92 -10.03
C LYS A 589 -25.80 10.66 -9.22
N SER A 590 -26.78 10.70 -8.30
CA SER A 590 -27.13 9.55 -7.45
C SER A 590 -27.37 8.29 -8.30
N GLY A 591 -26.74 7.18 -7.91
CA GLY A 591 -26.76 5.91 -8.63
C GLY A 591 -25.62 5.72 -9.66
N GLU A 592 -24.99 6.79 -10.15
CA GLU A 592 -23.92 6.70 -11.15
C GLU A 592 -22.61 6.18 -10.53
N TYR A 593 -21.89 5.39 -11.34
CA TYR A 593 -20.51 4.97 -11.06
C TYR A 593 -19.51 5.91 -11.74
N GLY A 594 -18.45 6.25 -11.01
CA GLY A 594 -17.31 6.97 -11.54
C GLY A 594 -16.00 6.27 -11.22
N ALA A 595 -15.01 6.43 -12.08
CA ALA A 595 -13.67 5.91 -11.87
C ALA A 595 -12.64 7.05 -11.92
N ALA A 596 -11.77 7.12 -10.92
CA ALA A 596 -10.63 8.04 -10.92
C ALA A 596 -9.33 7.25 -11.05
N GLY A 597 -8.37 7.79 -11.80
CA GLY A 597 -7.06 7.20 -12.02
C GLY A 597 -5.95 8.25 -12.03
N ILE A 598 -4.86 7.98 -11.33
CA ILE A 598 -3.71 8.89 -11.25
C ILE A 598 -2.40 8.12 -11.36
N CYS A 599 -1.55 8.54 -12.29
CA CYS A 599 -0.18 8.06 -12.38
C CYS A 599 0.69 8.69 -11.29
N ASN A 600 1.80 8.05 -10.93
CA ASN A 600 2.79 8.58 -10.01
C ASN A 600 4.21 8.29 -10.51
N GLY A 601 5.15 9.19 -10.20
CA GLY A 601 6.56 9.01 -10.51
C GLY A 601 7.10 7.68 -9.96
N GLY A 602 8.05 7.09 -10.68
CA GLY A 602 8.57 5.74 -10.40
C GLY A 602 7.77 4.60 -11.03
N GLY A 603 6.82 4.88 -11.93
CA GLY A 603 6.20 3.85 -12.78
C GLY A 603 4.96 3.19 -12.18
N ALA A 604 4.11 3.91 -11.45
CA ALA A 604 2.90 3.30 -10.90
C ALA A 604 1.67 4.19 -11.06
N ALA A 605 0.50 3.64 -10.74
CA ALA A 605 -0.75 4.36 -10.65
C ALA A 605 -1.63 3.80 -9.53
N SER A 606 -2.55 4.64 -9.05
CA SER A 606 -3.67 4.23 -8.22
C SER A 606 -4.98 4.55 -8.95
N ALA A 607 -5.99 3.71 -8.74
CA ALA A 607 -7.33 3.92 -9.25
C ALA A 607 -8.38 3.56 -8.20
N ILE A 608 -9.51 4.28 -8.21
CA ILE A 608 -10.64 4.08 -7.32
C ILE A 608 -11.95 4.18 -8.11
N VAL A 609 -12.89 3.30 -7.79
CA VAL A 609 -14.27 3.35 -8.30
C VAL A 609 -15.18 3.73 -7.15
N ILE A 610 -16.01 4.74 -7.38
CA ILE A 610 -17.01 5.19 -6.41
C ILE A 610 -18.41 5.13 -7.04
N GLN A 611 -19.42 4.97 -6.20
CA GLN A 611 -20.81 5.09 -6.57
C GLN A 611 -21.44 6.25 -5.80
N LYS A 612 -22.10 7.16 -6.50
CA LYS A 612 -22.84 8.25 -5.83
C LYS A 612 -24.10 7.70 -5.15
N LEU A 613 -24.36 8.13 -3.92
CA LEU A 613 -25.52 7.74 -3.13
C LEU A 613 -26.64 8.78 -3.19
#